data_AF-G3IL25-F1
#
_entry.id   AF-G3IL25-F1
#
_cell.length_a   1.000
_cell.length_b   1.000
_cell.length_c   1.000
_cell.angle_alpha   90.00
_cell.angle_beta   90.00
_cell.angle_gamma   90.00
#
_symmetry.space_group_name_H-M   'P 1'
#
loop_
_entity.id
_entity.type
_entity.pdbx_description
1 polymer ?
#
loop_
_entity_poly.entity_id
_entity_poly.type
_entity_poly.pdbx_seq_one_letter_code
_entity_poly.pdbx_strand_id
1 'polypeptide(L)'
;MGEVQSLDSTAQHTGSLDSTAQHTGSLDSTAQHTGSLDSTAQHTGSLDSTAQHTGSLDSTAQHTGSLDSTAQHTGSLDSTAQHTGSLDSTAQHTGSLDSTTQHTGSLDSTTQHTGSLDSTTQHTGSLDSTTQHTGSLDSTAQHTGSLDSTTQHTGSLDSTAQHTGSLDSTTQHTGSLDSTAQHTGSLDSTTQHTGSLDSTAQHTGSLDSTTQHTGSLDSTAQHTGSLDSTTQHTGSLDSTAQHTGSLDSTTQHTGSLDSTT
;
A
#
# COMPACT_ATOMS: atom_id res chain seq x y z
N MET A 1 -35.10 15.51 22.89
CA MET A 1 -35.24 14.04 22.82
C MET A 1 -33.92 13.46 23.30
N GLY A 2 -33.91 12.32 24.00
CA GLY A 2 -32.66 11.72 24.44
C GLY A 2 -32.00 10.98 23.27
N GLU A 3 -30.73 11.26 23.00
CA GLU A 3 -29.89 10.36 22.22
C GLU A 3 -29.64 9.10 23.05
N VAL A 4 -29.81 7.94 22.42
CA VAL A 4 -29.66 6.65 23.09
C VAL A 4 -28.21 6.21 22.93
N GLN A 5 -27.38 6.50 23.92
CA GLN A 5 -26.09 5.83 24.06
C GLN A 5 -26.35 4.37 24.48
N SER A 6 -26.12 3.42 23.56
CA SER A 6 -26.49 2.02 23.72
C SER A 6 -25.26 1.13 23.90
N LEU A 7 -24.82 0.91 25.14
CA LEU A 7 -23.48 0.40 25.45
C LEU A 7 -23.37 -1.12 25.78
N ASP A 8 -22.54 -1.90 25.05
CA ASP A 8 -22.26 -3.35 25.22
C ASP A 8 -20.82 -3.77 24.76
N SER A 9 -20.17 -4.79 25.35
CA SER A 9 -18.74 -5.14 25.06
C SER A 9 -18.26 -6.51 25.60
N THR A 10 -17.36 -7.24 24.90
CA THR A 10 -16.89 -8.60 25.32
C THR A 10 -15.43 -9.01 25.00
N ALA A 11 -14.90 -10.03 25.69
CA ALA A 11 -13.53 -10.57 25.55
C ALA A 11 -13.38 -12.06 25.99
N GLN A 12 -12.61 -12.95 25.31
CA GLN A 12 -12.50 -14.41 25.69
C GLN A 12 -11.18 -15.18 25.37
N HIS A 13 -10.81 -16.20 26.19
CA HIS A 13 -9.45 -16.78 26.34
C HIS A 13 -9.17 -18.20 25.74
N THR A 14 -8.03 -18.39 25.03
CA THR A 14 -7.42 -19.73 24.81
C THR A 14 -5.91 -19.67 24.51
N GLY A 15 -5.11 -20.58 25.07
CA GLY A 15 -3.65 -20.42 25.10
C GLY A 15 -3.28 -19.60 26.33
N SER A 16 -2.94 -18.33 26.15
CA SER A 16 -3.11 -17.28 27.18
C SER A 16 -4.40 -16.44 26.92
N LEU A 17 -4.68 -15.40 27.74
CA LEU A 17 -5.50 -14.23 27.35
C LEU A 17 -5.09 -12.92 28.05
N ASP A 18 -4.86 -11.83 27.30
CA ASP A 18 -5.52 -10.53 27.54
C ASP A 18 -6.41 -10.02 26.36
N SER A 19 -7.52 -9.34 26.62
CA SER A 19 -8.42 -8.86 25.56
C SER A 19 -9.43 -7.83 26.09
N THR A 20 -9.58 -6.70 25.39
CA THR A 20 -10.52 -5.63 25.77
C THR A 20 -11.06 -4.80 24.58
N ALA A 21 -12.08 -3.97 24.85
CA ALA A 21 -13.05 -3.48 23.87
C ALA A 21 -13.88 -2.29 24.46
N GLN A 22 -13.88 -1.06 23.88
CA GLN A 22 -14.52 0.16 24.51
C GLN A 22 -14.88 1.36 23.60
N HIS A 23 -16.18 1.74 23.48
CA HIS A 23 -16.80 2.78 22.61
C HIS A 23 -17.48 3.92 23.37
N THR A 24 -17.67 5.05 22.69
CA THR A 24 -18.66 6.07 23.06
C THR A 24 -19.43 6.61 21.84
N GLY A 25 -20.73 6.84 22.01
CA GLY A 25 -21.76 6.86 20.97
C GLY A 25 -22.79 5.80 21.36
N SER A 26 -22.98 4.76 20.55
CA SER A 26 -23.27 3.40 21.04
C SER A 26 -22.10 2.82 21.90
N LEU A 27 -22.13 1.54 22.31
CA LEU A 27 -20.99 0.64 22.53
C LEU A 27 -21.36 -0.74 22.00
N ASP A 28 -20.55 -1.23 21.07
CA ASP A 28 -20.38 -2.62 20.69
C ASP A 28 -18.90 -2.80 20.36
N SER A 29 -18.29 -3.92 20.77
CA SER A 29 -16.87 -4.23 20.59
C SER A 29 -16.50 -5.60 21.18
N THR A 30 -15.62 -6.39 20.51
CA THR A 30 -15.26 -7.75 20.96
C THR A 30 -13.81 -8.18 20.63
N ALA A 31 -13.17 -9.06 21.43
CA ALA A 31 -11.92 -9.76 21.05
C ALA A 31 -11.70 -11.18 21.68
N GLN A 32 -10.87 -12.10 21.11
CA GLN A 32 -10.80 -13.53 21.55
C GLN A 32 -9.47 -14.37 21.32
N HIS A 33 -8.71 -14.82 22.36
CA HIS A 33 -7.40 -15.55 22.22
C HIS A 33 -7.52 -17.00 21.72
N THR A 34 -6.59 -17.42 20.84
CA THR A 34 -6.03 -18.79 20.74
C THR A 34 -4.49 -18.72 20.68
N GLY A 35 -3.72 -19.71 21.14
CA GLY A 35 -2.23 -19.66 21.08
C GLY A 35 -1.66 -18.42 21.81
N SER A 36 -0.77 -17.65 21.19
CA SER A 36 -0.79 -16.19 21.34
C SER A 36 -1.91 -15.70 20.40
N LEU A 37 -3.07 -15.12 20.81
CA LEU A 37 -3.45 -13.82 21.47
C LEU A 37 -3.37 -13.36 23.04
N ASP A 38 -3.30 -11.98 22.62
CA ASP A 38 -3.52 -10.59 23.19
C ASP A 38 -4.25 -9.73 22.09
N SER A 39 -5.33 -8.98 22.32
CA SER A 39 -6.09 -8.31 21.21
C SER A 39 -7.09 -7.25 21.65
N THR A 40 -7.15 -6.14 20.90
CA THR A 40 -7.89 -4.94 21.32
C THR A 40 -8.60 -4.24 20.16
N ALA A 41 -9.73 -3.59 20.49
CA ALA A 41 -10.66 -3.07 19.50
C ALA A 41 -11.25 -1.71 19.92
N GLN A 42 -10.91 -0.63 19.17
CA GLN A 42 -11.44 0.73 19.33
C GLN A 42 -11.65 1.54 18.03
N HIS A 43 -12.63 1.10 17.24
CA HIS A 43 -13.49 1.85 16.27
C HIS A 43 -14.08 3.14 16.98
N THR A 44 -14.95 4.04 16.47
CA THR A 44 -15.65 5.10 17.29
C THR A 44 -16.60 5.98 16.45
N GLY A 45 -17.52 6.69 17.12
CA GLY A 45 -18.61 7.48 16.53
C GLY A 45 -19.88 6.63 16.52
N SER A 46 -19.93 5.67 15.59
CA SER A 46 -20.17 4.29 16.02
C SER A 46 -18.81 3.58 16.08
N LEU A 47 -18.41 3.05 17.22
CA LEU A 47 -17.50 1.91 17.27
C LEU A 47 -18.38 0.68 16.98
N ASP A 48 -17.76 -0.35 16.42
CA ASP A 48 -18.21 -1.73 16.40
C ASP A 48 -16.95 -2.51 16.05
N SER A 49 -16.07 -2.62 17.03
CA SER A 49 -14.67 -2.97 16.80
C SER A 49 -14.43 -4.39 17.21
N THR A 50 -13.91 -5.21 16.30
CA THR A 50 -13.61 -6.61 16.60
C THR A 50 -12.21 -7.02 16.16
N ALA A 51 -11.54 -7.80 17.01
CA ALA A 51 -10.12 -8.10 16.90
C ALA A 51 -9.86 -9.57 17.37
N GLN A 52 -9.02 -10.36 16.69
CA GLN A 52 -8.61 -11.73 17.09
C GLN A 52 -7.12 -12.03 16.78
N HIS A 53 -6.49 -13.00 17.47
CA HIS A 53 -5.05 -13.34 17.51
C HIS A 53 -4.93 -14.89 17.92
N THR A 54 -4.06 -15.69 17.30
CA THR A 54 -4.04 -17.18 17.08
C THR A 54 -2.72 -17.68 16.46
N GLY A 55 -1.89 -18.40 17.20
CA GLY A 55 -0.53 -18.78 16.75
C GLY A 55 0.46 -17.84 17.42
N SER A 56 1.01 -16.89 16.69
CA SER A 56 0.56 -15.51 16.89
C SER A 56 -0.39 -15.14 15.74
N LEU A 57 -1.68 -14.83 16.03
CA LEU A 57 -2.51 -13.84 15.28
C LEU A 57 -2.15 -12.44 15.90
N ASP A 58 -2.77 -11.28 15.75
CA ASP A 58 -2.34 -9.94 16.30
C ASP A 58 -3.28 -8.88 15.76
N SER A 59 -3.51 -7.78 16.47
CA SER A 59 -4.93 -7.42 16.56
C SER A 59 -5.34 -6.06 17.13
N THR A 60 -5.58 -5.11 16.21
CA THR A 60 -5.91 -3.69 16.47
C THR A 60 -6.99 -3.12 15.53
N ALA A 61 -8.27 -3.26 15.87
CA ALA A 61 -9.37 -2.70 15.06
C ALA A 61 -9.70 -1.25 15.49
N GLN A 62 -9.78 -0.24 14.60
CA GLN A 62 -9.96 1.19 14.98
C GLN A 62 -10.73 2.10 13.98
N HIS A 63 -11.17 3.28 14.47
CA HIS A 63 -11.95 4.39 13.84
C HIS A 63 -12.23 5.52 14.87
N THR A 64 -12.82 6.65 14.43
CA THR A 64 -13.40 7.76 15.23
C THR A 64 -14.71 8.40 14.65
N GLY A 65 -15.29 7.94 13.52
CA GLY A 65 -16.45 8.59 12.85
C GLY A 65 -17.61 7.68 12.38
N SER A 66 -17.72 7.44 11.07
CA SER A 66 -18.41 6.27 10.47
C SER A 66 -17.38 5.34 9.79
N LEU A 67 -17.74 4.13 9.31
CA LEU A 67 -16.92 2.92 9.54
C LEU A 67 -16.84 1.88 8.40
N ASP A 68 -15.71 1.16 8.28
CA ASP A 68 -15.61 -0.33 8.36
C ASP A 68 -14.15 -0.80 8.69
N SER A 69 -13.95 -1.71 9.66
CA SER A 69 -12.61 -2.04 10.23
C SER A 69 -12.50 -3.38 11.00
N THR A 70 -11.31 -4.00 10.97
CA THR A 70 -10.84 -5.09 11.88
C THR A 70 -9.32 -5.32 11.75
N ALA A 71 -8.65 -5.92 12.74
CA ALA A 71 -7.28 -6.43 12.61
C ALA A 71 -6.97 -7.76 13.35
N GLN A 72 -6.24 -8.69 12.70
CA GLN A 72 -6.02 -10.12 13.05
C GLN A 72 -4.79 -10.84 12.35
N HIS A 73 -3.76 -11.37 13.07
CA HIS A 73 -2.50 -12.09 12.62
C HIS A 73 -2.50 -13.61 12.18
N THR A 74 -1.52 -14.54 12.36
CA THR A 74 -1.61 -16.07 12.33
C THR A 74 -0.29 -16.72 11.92
N GLY A 75 0.34 -17.50 12.79
CA GLY A 75 1.76 -17.81 12.67
C GLY A 75 2.53 -16.53 13.00
N SER A 76 2.58 -15.65 12.00
CA SER A 76 2.53 -14.19 12.15
C SER A 76 1.81 -13.54 10.93
N LEU A 77 0.51 -13.83 10.62
CA LEU A 77 -0.53 -13.10 9.79
C LEU A 77 -0.63 -11.66 10.18
N ASP A 78 -1.64 -10.93 9.75
CA ASP A 78 -2.21 -9.67 10.24
C ASP A 78 -2.87 -9.17 8.91
N SER A 79 -4.18 -9.37 8.67
CA SER A 79 -4.90 -8.92 7.43
C SER A 79 -5.83 -7.68 7.56
N THR A 80 -5.49 -6.51 7.01
CA THR A 80 -6.09 -5.20 7.40
C THR A 80 -7.32 -4.67 6.68
N ALA A 81 -8.18 -3.93 7.41
CA ALA A 81 -9.09 -2.89 6.87
C ALA A 81 -9.43 -1.80 7.93
N GLN A 82 -9.57 -0.50 7.57
CA GLN A 82 -10.04 0.64 8.41
C GLN A 82 -10.62 1.88 7.62
N HIS A 83 -11.36 2.82 8.29
CA HIS A 83 -12.04 4.07 7.78
C HIS A 83 -12.56 5.19 8.82
N THR A 84 -11.85 6.08 9.56
CA THR A 84 -12.55 7.04 10.52
C THR A 84 -13.39 8.21 9.95
N GLY A 85 -14.72 8.08 9.89
CA GLY A 85 -15.53 8.99 9.04
C GLY A 85 -15.16 8.80 7.57
N SER A 86 -14.44 7.71 7.33
CA SER A 86 -13.29 7.66 6.46
C SER A 86 -12.20 8.69 6.85
N LEU A 87 -11.15 8.26 7.60
CA LEU A 87 -9.82 8.91 7.78
C LEU A 87 -8.75 8.12 8.58
N ASP A 88 -8.78 6.78 8.77
CA ASP A 88 -7.77 6.02 9.57
C ASP A 88 -7.72 4.51 9.23
N SER A 89 -6.92 3.72 9.96
CA SER A 89 -5.62 3.20 9.51
C SER A 89 -5.13 1.93 10.25
N THR A 90 -4.54 0.92 9.58
CA THR A 90 -3.65 -0.16 10.12
C THR A 90 -2.99 -0.88 8.91
N ALA A 91 -1.95 -1.73 8.91
CA ALA A 91 -0.88 -2.09 9.87
C ALA A 91 -0.81 -3.58 10.26
N GLN A 92 -0.42 -4.46 9.31
CA GLN A 92 -0.68 -5.91 9.44
C GLN A 92 0.39 -6.88 8.65
N HIS A 93 0.46 -8.28 8.68
CA HIS A 93 1.54 -9.35 8.44
C HIS A 93 1.06 -10.84 7.91
N THR A 94 1.78 -12.05 7.84
CA THR A 94 1.40 -13.56 7.38
C THR A 94 2.43 -14.71 7.35
N GLY A 95 2.75 -15.24 8.52
CA GLY A 95 4.13 -15.68 8.73
C GLY A 95 5.09 -14.55 8.35
N SER A 96 4.57 -13.31 8.27
CA SER A 96 4.74 -12.29 7.21
C SER A 96 4.33 -12.72 5.75
N LEU A 97 3.31 -12.27 4.93
CA LEU A 97 2.08 -11.38 4.94
C LEU A 97 0.95 -11.62 3.88
N ASP A 98 -0.28 -11.27 4.24
CA ASP A 98 -1.56 -11.34 3.51
C ASP A 98 -2.51 -10.30 4.13
N SER A 99 -2.81 -9.20 3.42
CA SER A 99 -3.67 -8.10 3.90
C SER A 99 -4.50 -7.48 2.78
N THR A 100 -5.80 -7.32 3.04
CA THR A 100 -6.76 -6.76 2.07
C THR A 100 -7.48 -5.51 2.61
N THR A 101 -6.85 -4.34 2.43
CA THR A 101 -7.40 -3.05 2.89
C THR A 101 -8.38 -2.50 1.86
N GLN A 102 -9.66 -2.40 2.23
CA GLN A 102 -10.65 -1.66 1.44
C GLN A 102 -11.09 -0.39 2.16
N HIS A 103 -11.37 0.65 1.37
CA HIS A 103 -11.75 1.95 1.90
C HIS A 103 -12.59 2.81 0.94
N THR A 104 -13.50 3.64 1.46
CA THR A 104 -14.14 4.75 0.70
C THR A 104 -14.34 6.02 1.54
N GLY A 105 -13.78 7.15 1.11
CA GLY A 105 -13.86 8.49 1.71
C GLY A 105 -12.46 9.13 1.83
N SER A 106 -12.13 9.79 2.93
CA SER A 106 -10.72 10.08 3.28
C SER A 106 -10.07 8.85 3.91
N LEU A 107 -8.88 8.38 3.52
CA LEU A 107 -8.11 7.40 4.29
C LEU A 107 -6.81 8.04 4.67
N ASP A 108 -6.41 7.77 5.89
CA ASP A 108 -5.03 7.77 6.35
C ASP A 108 -4.75 6.28 6.61
N SER A 109 -3.73 5.69 6.00
CA SER A 109 -3.37 4.30 6.29
C SER A 109 -1.87 4.08 6.26
N THR A 110 -1.43 3.14 7.09
CA THR A 110 -0.04 2.76 7.23
C THR A 110 0.01 1.26 7.38
N THR A 111 0.69 0.56 6.48
CA THR A 111 0.99 -0.87 6.64
C THR A 111 2.50 -1.09 6.69
N GLN A 112 2.96 -1.98 7.57
CA GLN A 112 4.38 -2.29 7.78
C GLN A 112 4.60 -3.79 7.69
N HIS A 113 5.77 -4.21 7.23
CA HIS A 113 6.00 -5.62 6.96
C HIS A 113 7.46 -6.14 6.99
N THR A 114 7.64 -7.46 7.25
CA THR A 114 8.94 -8.19 7.10
C THR A 114 8.75 -9.70 6.83
N GLY A 115 8.67 -10.12 5.55
CA GLY A 115 8.62 -11.51 5.05
C GLY A 115 7.87 -11.59 3.70
N SER A 116 6.89 -12.49 3.52
CA SER A 116 6.12 -12.69 2.26
C SER A 116 4.72 -12.02 2.19
N LEU A 117 4.57 -10.69 2.00
CA LEU A 117 3.26 -9.98 1.82
C LEU A 117 2.56 -10.33 0.51
N ASP A 118 1.26 -10.59 0.60
CA ASP A 118 0.25 -10.47 -0.46
C ASP A 118 -0.70 -9.30 -0.11
N SER A 119 -0.58 -8.18 -0.84
CA SER A 119 -1.32 -6.94 -0.59
C SER A 119 -2.39 -6.73 -1.63
N THR A 120 -3.63 -6.56 -1.18
CA THR A 120 -4.67 -5.94 -2.01
C THR A 120 -5.20 -4.69 -1.33
N THR A 121 -4.88 -3.51 -1.87
CA THR A 121 -5.45 -2.24 -1.40
C THR A 121 -6.39 -1.64 -2.43
N GLN A 122 -7.62 -1.33 -2.03
CA GLN A 122 -8.59 -0.59 -2.84
C GLN A 122 -9.15 0.62 -2.10
N HIS A 123 -9.13 1.78 -2.76
CA HIS A 123 -9.54 3.05 -2.15
C HIS A 123 -10.29 3.96 -3.13
N THR A 124 -11.22 4.76 -2.61
CA THR A 124 -11.80 5.90 -3.33
C THR A 124 -11.95 7.14 -2.44
N GLY A 125 -11.37 8.28 -2.85
CA GLY A 125 -11.56 9.60 -2.25
C GLY A 125 -10.26 10.40 -2.07
N SER A 126 -9.81 10.63 -0.84
CA SER A 126 -8.44 11.10 -0.55
C SER A 126 -7.69 9.99 0.17
N LEU A 127 -6.52 9.57 -0.28
CA LEU A 127 -5.67 8.61 0.41
C LEU A 127 -4.32 9.25 0.76
N ASP A 128 -3.98 9.21 2.04
CA ASP A 128 -2.60 9.29 2.52
C ASP A 128 -2.15 7.86 2.87
N SER A 129 -1.06 7.38 2.26
CA SER A 129 -0.62 5.99 2.38
C SER A 129 0.89 5.87 2.50
N THR A 130 1.35 5.08 3.47
CA THR A 130 2.76 4.67 3.57
C THR A 130 2.88 3.16 3.76
N THR A 131 3.71 2.53 2.93
CA THR A 131 4.03 1.09 2.99
C THR A 131 5.53 0.86 3.11
N GLN A 132 5.93 0.02 4.06
CA GLN A 132 7.31 -0.49 4.17
C GLN A 132 7.33 -2.00 4.30
N HIS A 133 8.29 -2.64 3.64
CA HIS A 133 8.36 -4.10 3.55
C HIS A 133 9.81 -4.60 3.36
N THR A 134 10.11 -5.81 3.81
CA THR A 134 11.30 -6.58 3.36
C THR A 134 10.96 -8.07 3.19
N GLY A 135 11.26 -8.68 2.03
CA GLY A 135 11.11 -10.12 1.77
C GLY A 135 10.55 -10.45 0.37
N SER A 136 9.38 -11.08 0.30
CA SER A 136 8.59 -11.20 -0.93
C SER A 136 7.35 -10.32 -0.83
N LEU A 137 7.05 -9.51 -1.83
CA LEU A 137 5.86 -8.68 -1.93
C LEU A 137 5.13 -8.99 -3.23
N ASP A 138 3.90 -9.47 -3.14
CA ASP A 138 2.88 -9.38 -4.19
C ASP A 138 1.95 -8.22 -3.80
N SER A 139 1.72 -7.28 -4.72
CA SER A 139 1.05 -6.00 -4.42
C SER A 139 0.13 -5.55 -5.55
N THR A 140 -1.18 -5.68 -5.32
CA THR A 140 -2.21 -5.09 -6.17
C THR A 140 -2.83 -3.85 -5.51
N ALA A 141 -2.74 -2.70 -6.19
CA ALA A 141 -3.29 -1.43 -5.72
C ALA A 141 -4.20 -0.76 -6.76
N GLN A 142 -5.39 -0.34 -6.34
CA GLN A 142 -6.28 0.52 -7.13
C GLN A 142 -6.78 1.71 -6.29
N HIS A 143 -6.54 2.93 -6.78
CA HIS A 143 -6.96 4.17 -6.12
C HIS A 143 -7.59 5.16 -7.10
N THR A 144 -8.62 5.88 -6.63
CA THR A 144 -9.29 6.96 -7.37
C THR A 144 -9.45 8.21 -6.51
N GLY A 145 -8.84 9.33 -6.92
CA GLY A 145 -8.97 10.63 -6.27
C GLY A 145 -7.64 11.39 -6.11
N SER A 146 -7.27 11.73 -4.88
CA SER A 146 -5.94 12.29 -4.56
C SER A 146 -5.14 11.29 -3.73
N LEU A 147 -3.95 10.91 -4.20
CA LEU A 147 -3.03 10.00 -3.51
C LEU A 147 -1.68 10.67 -3.27
N ASP A 148 -1.20 10.62 -2.03
CA ASP A 148 0.23 10.73 -1.69
C ASP A 148 0.70 9.33 -1.26
N SER A 149 1.80 8.84 -1.84
CA SER A 149 2.26 7.47 -1.61
C SER A 149 3.77 7.32 -1.67
N THR A 150 4.38 6.97 -0.53
CA THR A 150 5.80 6.61 -0.44
C THR A 150 5.96 5.11 -0.16
N THR A 151 6.80 4.44 -0.95
CA THR A 151 7.11 3.00 -0.81
C THR A 151 8.61 2.75 -0.69
N GLN A 152 8.99 1.88 0.24
CA GLN A 152 10.32 1.27 0.30
C GLN A 152 10.21 -0.24 0.47
N HIS A 153 10.95 -0.99 -0.37
CA HIS A 153 10.96 -2.45 -0.39
C HIS A 153 12.38 -3.00 -0.63
N THR A 154 12.66 -4.22 -0.15
CA THR A 154 13.89 -4.95 -0.47
C THR A 154 13.61 -6.46 -0.52
N GLY A 155 13.96 -7.09 -1.65
CA GLY A 155 13.75 -8.52 -1.89
C GLY A 155 13.17 -8.80 -3.29
N SER A 156 12.06 -9.53 -3.37
CA SER A 156 11.29 -9.74 -4.62
C SER A 156 9.96 -9.00 -4.55
N LEU A 157 9.70 -8.11 -5.50
CA LEU A 157 8.43 -7.37 -5.64
C LEU A 157 7.77 -7.70 -6.98
N ASP A 158 6.53 -8.17 -6.94
CA ASP A 158 5.57 -8.16 -8.05
C ASP A 158 4.52 -7.08 -7.74
N SER A 159 4.29 -6.16 -8.67
CA SER A 159 3.46 -4.96 -8.43
C SER A 159 2.58 -4.61 -9.62
N THR A 160 1.27 -4.60 -9.39
CA THR A 160 0.28 -4.07 -10.34
C THR A 160 -0.46 -2.89 -9.73
N ALA A 161 -0.34 -1.73 -10.37
CA ALA A 161 -0.95 -0.48 -9.90
C ALA A 161 -1.80 0.20 -10.99
N GLN A 162 -3.00 0.63 -10.61
CA GLN A 162 -3.84 1.52 -11.43
C GLN A 162 -4.31 2.74 -10.63
N HIS A 163 -4.13 3.92 -11.23
CA HIS A 163 -4.47 5.19 -10.57
C HIS A 163 -5.18 6.16 -11.51
N THR A 164 -6.11 6.95 -10.95
CA THR A 164 -6.78 8.06 -11.65
C THR A 164 -6.95 9.26 -10.71
N GLY A 165 -6.34 10.39 -11.09
CA GLY A 165 -6.42 11.65 -10.36
C GLY A 165 -5.06 12.35 -10.24
N SER A 166 -4.70 12.79 -9.03
CA SER A 166 -3.38 13.37 -8.74
C SER A 166 -2.55 12.39 -7.90
N LEU A 167 -1.31 12.14 -8.30
CA LEU A 167 -0.36 11.30 -7.59
C LEU A 167 1.00 12.02 -7.44
N ASP A 168 1.51 12.06 -6.22
CA ASP A 168 2.94 12.25 -5.94
C ASP A 168 3.46 10.90 -5.40
N SER A 169 4.58 10.40 -5.93
CA SER A 169 5.13 9.13 -5.43
C SER A 169 6.64 8.98 -5.57
N THR A 170 7.29 8.72 -4.43
CA THR A 170 8.70 8.33 -4.36
C THR A 170 8.85 6.85 -4.03
N THR A 171 9.67 6.15 -4.81
CA THR A 171 9.99 4.73 -4.60
C THR A 171 11.49 4.49 -4.50
N GLN A 172 11.92 3.68 -3.53
CA GLN A 172 13.26 3.10 -3.50
C GLN A 172 13.21 1.57 -3.35
N HIS A 173 14.00 0.87 -4.15
CA HIS A 173 13.99 -0.59 -4.20
C HIS A 173 15.39 -1.19 -4.41
N THR A 174 15.60 -2.41 -3.90
CA THR A 174 16.78 -3.22 -4.22
C THR A 174 16.43 -4.70 -4.21
N GLY A 175 16.74 -5.39 -5.32
CA GLY A 175 16.41 -6.81 -5.52
C GLY A 175 15.88 -7.10 -6.92
N SER A 176 14.77 -7.83 -7.01
CA SER A 176 14.04 -8.09 -8.26
C SER A 176 12.69 -7.40 -8.22
N LEU A 177 12.35 -6.66 -9.28
CA LEU A 177 11.08 -5.98 -9.45
C LEU A 177 10.46 -6.35 -10.81
N ASP A 178 9.25 -6.90 -10.79
CA ASP A 178 8.32 -6.92 -11.93
C ASP A 178 7.22 -5.88 -11.67
N SER A 179 6.89 -5.07 -12.67
CA SER A 179 6.04 -3.90 -12.48
C SER A 179 5.17 -3.55 -13.69
N THR A 180 3.86 -3.50 -13.47
CA THR A 180 2.88 -3.00 -14.44
C THR A 180 2.09 -1.83 -13.87
N ALA A 181 2.19 -0.67 -14.52
CA ALA A 181 1.57 0.58 -14.06
C ALA A 181 0.73 1.26 -15.16
N GLN A 182 -0.48 1.68 -14.80
CA GLN A 182 -1.31 2.56 -15.63
C GLN A 182 -1.79 3.79 -14.84
N HIS A 183 -1.55 4.97 -15.39
CA HIS A 183 -1.86 6.25 -14.74
C HIS A 183 -2.58 7.23 -15.69
N THR A 184 -3.59 7.92 -15.17
CA THR A 184 -4.27 9.04 -15.86
C THR A 184 -4.43 10.23 -14.92
N GLY A 185 -3.80 11.37 -15.29
CA GLY A 185 -3.86 12.62 -14.54
C GLY A 185 -2.51 13.33 -14.44
N SER A 186 -2.16 13.82 -13.25
CA SER A 186 -0.84 14.42 -12.98
C SER A 186 -0.01 13.49 -12.11
N LEU A 187 1.24 13.27 -12.48
CA LEU A 187 2.22 12.46 -11.75
C LEU A 187 3.55 13.23 -11.61
N ASP A 188 4.06 13.33 -10.40
CA ASP A 188 5.48 13.58 -10.11
C ASP A 188 6.05 12.29 -9.51
N SER A 189 7.24 11.85 -9.94
CA SER A 189 7.84 10.65 -9.37
C SER A 189 9.37 10.61 -9.43
N THR A 190 9.96 10.19 -8.30
CA THR A 190 11.39 9.86 -8.22
C THR A 190 11.57 8.39 -7.85
N THR A 191 12.37 7.67 -8.65
CA THR A 191 12.70 6.26 -8.45
C THR A 191 14.21 6.05 -8.33
N GLN A 192 14.64 5.28 -7.34
CA GLN A 192 15.98 4.68 -7.31
C GLN A 192 15.91 3.16 -7.16
N HIS A 193 16.63 2.45 -8.02
CA HIS A 193 16.61 0.99 -8.08
C HIS A 193 18.01 0.40 -8.27
N THR A 194 18.28 -0.76 -7.66
CA THR A 194 19.48 -1.56 -7.94
C THR A 194 19.15 -3.05 -7.94
N GLY A 195 19.48 -3.74 -9.04
CA GLY A 195 19.16 -5.17 -9.22
C GLY A 195 18.63 -5.49 -10.62
N SER A 196 17.53 -6.24 -10.70
CA SER A 196 16.82 -6.55 -11.94
C SER A 196 15.44 -5.88 -11.95
N LEU A 197 15.11 -5.19 -13.03
CA LEU A 197 13.82 -4.54 -13.23
C LEU A 197 13.22 -4.95 -14.59
N ASP A 198 12.01 -5.50 -14.57
CA ASP A 198 11.09 -5.57 -15.71
C ASP A 198 9.96 -4.55 -15.48
N SER A 199 9.58 -3.81 -16.52
CA SER A 199 8.70 -2.64 -16.38
C SER A 199 7.86 -2.36 -17.62
N THR A 200 6.53 -2.35 -17.43
CA THR A 200 5.56 -1.88 -18.43
C THR A 200 4.74 -0.71 -17.88
N ALA A 201 4.85 0.45 -18.54
CA ALA A 201 4.20 1.68 -18.11
C ALA A 201 3.37 2.35 -19.23
N GLN A 202 2.15 2.74 -18.89
CA GLN A 202 1.30 3.60 -19.75
C GLN A 202 0.83 4.84 -18.99
N HIS A 203 1.10 6.02 -19.55
CA HIS A 203 0.78 7.30 -18.93
C HIS A 203 0.00 8.24 -19.87
N THR A 204 -1.06 8.87 -19.34
CA THR A 204 -1.78 9.96 -20.02
C THR A 204 -1.93 11.17 -19.09
N GLY A 205 -1.33 12.30 -19.47
CA GLY A 205 -1.42 13.58 -18.75
C GLY A 205 -0.09 14.32 -18.64
N SER A 206 0.26 14.77 -17.44
CA SER A 206 1.55 15.43 -17.17
C SER A 206 2.42 14.58 -16.24
N LEU A 207 3.67 14.37 -16.64
CA LEU A 207 4.68 13.59 -15.92
C LEU A 207 5.98 14.40 -15.78
N ASP A 208 6.44 14.59 -14.55
CA ASP A 208 7.85 14.88 -14.23
C ASP A 208 8.45 13.61 -13.61
N SER A 209 9.71 13.30 -13.92
CA SER A 209 10.31 12.02 -13.53
C SER A 209 11.83 12.06 -13.37
N THR A 210 12.34 11.45 -12.30
CA THR A 210 13.78 11.19 -12.16
C THR A 210 14.06 9.74 -11.74
N THR A 211 14.89 9.05 -12.52
CA THR A 211 15.26 7.66 -12.32
C THR A 211 16.77 7.50 -12.21
N GLN A 212 17.25 6.81 -11.17
CA GLN A 212 18.59 6.22 -11.16
C GLN A 212 18.50 4.70 -11.02
N HIS A 213 19.15 3.98 -11.93
CA HIS A 213 19.14 2.52 -11.99
C HIS A 213 20.57 1.95 -12.10
N THR A 214 20.86 0.85 -11.41
CA THR A 214 22.09 0.07 -11.61
C THR A 214 21.80 -1.43 -11.60
N GLY A 215 22.12 -2.12 -12.71
CA GLY A 215 21.88 -3.56 -12.88
C GLY A 215 21.37 -3.91 -14.28
N SER A 216 20.29 -4.70 -14.34
CA SER A 216 19.61 -5.07 -15.60
C SER A 216 18.22 -4.43 -15.66
N LEU A 217 17.90 -3.77 -16.77
CA LEU A 217 16.61 -3.14 -17.02
C LEU A 217 16.04 -3.61 -18.37
N ASP A 218 14.83 -4.16 -18.34
CA ASP A 218 13.92 -4.28 -19.49
C ASP A 218 12.75 -3.29 -19.28
N SER A 219 12.32 -2.62 -20.35
CA SER A 219 11.40 -1.49 -20.24
C SER A 219 10.57 -1.23 -21.49
N THR A 220 9.24 -1.19 -21.32
CA THR A 220 8.28 -0.75 -22.33
C THR A 220 7.44 0.42 -21.81
N ALA A 221 7.54 1.57 -22.46
CA ALA A 221 6.87 2.81 -22.05
C ALA A 221 6.03 3.44 -23.16
N GLN A 222 4.79 3.84 -22.86
CA GLN A 222 3.96 4.65 -23.75
C GLN A 222 3.45 5.91 -23.03
N HIS A 223 3.73 7.08 -23.62
CA HIS A 223 3.39 8.39 -23.04
C HIS A 223 2.55 9.26 -23.98
N THR A 224 1.45 9.83 -23.46
CA THR A 224 0.67 10.88 -24.14
C THR A 224 0.51 12.10 -23.23
N GLY A 225 1.06 13.25 -23.63
CA GLY A 225 0.92 14.53 -22.92
C GLY A 225 2.22 15.33 -22.79
N SER A 226 2.56 15.80 -21.58
CA SER A 226 3.82 16.51 -21.31
C SER A 226 4.75 15.69 -20.41
N LEU A 227 5.99 15.48 -20.86
CA LEU A 227 7.03 14.74 -20.15
C LEU A 227 8.27 15.61 -19.92
N ASP A 228 8.72 15.70 -18.67
CA ASP A 228 10.12 15.97 -18.31
C ASP A 228 10.71 14.70 -17.66
N SER A 229 11.99 14.41 -17.90
CA SER A 229 12.61 13.15 -17.49
C SER A 229 14.13 13.20 -17.37
N THR A 230 14.68 12.75 -16.24
CA THR A 230 16.12 12.50 -16.08
C THR A 230 16.40 11.07 -15.67
N THR A 231 17.11 10.33 -16.52
CA THR A 231 17.51 8.94 -16.28
C THR A 231 19.04 8.82 -16.18
N GLN A 232 19.53 8.09 -15.18
CA GLN A 232 20.93 7.64 -15.13
C GLN A 232 20.98 6.12 -14.92
N HIS A 233 21.67 5.42 -15.82
CA HIS A 233 21.72 3.97 -15.87
C HIS A 233 23.16 3.45 -15.87
N THR A 234 23.44 2.39 -15.10
CA THR A 234 24.69 1.63 -15.18
C THR A 234 24.43 0.12 -15.21
N GLY A 235 24.83 -0.56 -16.29
CA GLY A 235 24.64 -2.01 -16.46
C GLY A 235 24.11 -2.40 -17.84
N SER A 236 23.09 -3.26 -17.90
CA SER A 236 22.45 -3.69 -19.15
C SER A 236 21.07 -3.06 -19.30
N LEU A 237 20.80 -2.45 -20.46
CA LEU A 237 19.51 -1.84 -20.80
C LEU A 237 18.96 -2.45 -22.10
N ASP A 238 17.71 -2.92 -22.05
CA ASP A 238 16.80 -3.04 -23.19
C ASP A 238 15.63 -2.08 -22.99
N SER A 239 15.14 -1.47 -24.07
CA SER A 239 14.17 -0.38 -23.97
C SER A 239 13.36 -0.13 -25.25
N THR A 240 12.04 0.00 -25.09
CA THR A 240 11.12 0.45 -26.14
C THR A 240 10.25 1.59 -25.60
N ALA A 241 10.39 2.78 -26.18
CA ALA A 241 9.61 3.96 -25.80
C ALA A 241 8.73 4.46 -26.95
N GLN A 242 7.53 4.96 -26.64
CA GLN A 242 6.68 5.71 -27.57
C GLN A 242 6.13 6.97 -26.91
N HIS A 243 6.23 8.10 -27.61
CA HIS A 243 5.88 9.41 -27.07
C HIS A 243 5.00 10.23 -28.04
N THR A 244 3.94 10.83 -27.52
CA THR A 244 3.11 11.83 -28.23
C THR A 244 2.85 13.05 -27.35
N GLY A 245 3.38 14.21 -27.74
CA GLY A 245 3.18 15.48 -27.05
C GLY A 245 4.46 16.32 -26.95
N SER A 246 4.78 16.85 -25.77
CA SER A 246 6.00 17.62 -25.50
C SER A 246 6.97 16.85 -24.60
N LEU A 247 8.24 16.83 -24.98
CA LEU A 247 9.32 16.07 -24.32
C LEU A 247 10.49 17.00 -23.98
N ASP A 248 10.93 16.97 -22.73
CA ASP A 248 12.34 17.12 -22.37
C ASP A 248 12.84 15.79 -21.77
N SER A 249 14.10 15.44 -22.03
CA SER A 249 14.67 14.20 -21.51
C SER A 249 16.20 14.21 -21.50
N THR A 250 16.80 13.78 -20.39
CA THR A 250 18.24 13.56 -20.24
C THR A 250 18.54 12.14 -19.79
N THR A 251 19.17 11.33 -20.65
CA THR A 251 19.63 9.97 -20.30
C THR A 251 21.15 9.90 -20.25
N GLN A 252 21.70 9.42 -19.14
CA GLN A 252 23.10 9.01 -19.02
C GLN A 252 23.19 7.49 -18.87
N HIS A 253 24.11 6.85 -19.59
CA HIS A 253 24.21 5.38 -19.64
C HIS A 253 25.66 4.90 -19.59
N THR A 254 25.95 3.88 -18.78
CA THR A 254 27.25 3.18 -18.73
C THR A 254 27.07 1.66 -18.75
N GLY A 255 27.34 1.00 -19.88
CA GLY A 255 27.31 -0.46 -20.01
C GLY A 255 26.81 -0.96 -21.37
N SER A 256 25.94 -1.97 -21.39
CA SER A 256 25.32 -2.55 -22.60
C SER A 256 23.96 -1.92 -22.90
N LEU A 257 23.65 -1.69 -24.17
CA LEU A 257 22.46 -0.97 -24.62
C LEU A 257 21.86 -1.62 -25.86
N ASP A 258 20.58 -2.01 -25.78
CA ASP A 258 19.65 -2.02 -26.91
C ASP A 258 18.51 -1.01 -26.62
N SER A 259 17.97 -0.37 -27.65
CA SER A 259 17.00 0.72 -27.48
C SER A 259 16.27 1.09 -28.77
N THR A 260 14.95 1.30 -28.67
CA THR A 260 14.09 1.79 -29.75
C THR A 260 13.16 2.93 -29.29
N THR A 261 12.81 3.83 -30.23
CA THR A 261 12.01 5.04 -30.03
C THR A 261 11.31 5.45 -31.34
#